data_AF-A0A699QQE9-F1
#
_entry.id   AF-A0A699QQE9-F1
#
_cell.length_a   1.000
_cell.length_b   1.000
_cell.length_c   1.000
_cell.angle_alpha   90.00
_cell.angle_beta   90.00
_cell.angle_gamma   90.00
#
_symmetry.space_group_name_H-M   'P 1'
#
loop_
_entity.id
_entity.type
_entity.pdbx_description
1 polymer ?
#
loop_
_entity_poly.entity_id
_entity_poly.type
_entity_poly.pdbx_seq_one_letter_code
_entity_poly.pdbx_strand_id
1 'polypeptide(L)'
;MADSANDARKTIVSNLQRELEADATLANTMLGNLTRYFEQMRIREIHITMLQNMPTMSLNSYGLYALLITHEANIRTTNNIIRARQELLRSIAEKQNLINNYMAI
;
A
#
# COMPACT_ATOMS: atom_id res chain seq x y z
N MET A 1 27.98 24.67 24.63
CA MET A 1 27.29 24.65 23.31
C MET A 1 27.31 23.26 22.67
N ALA A 2 28.38 22.46 22.78
CA ALA A 2 28.47 21.12 22.21
C ALA A 2 27.44 20.09 22.76
N ASP A 3 27.13 20.12 24.06
CA ASP A 3 26.15 19.19 24.66
C ASP A 3 24.72 19.38 24.11
N SER A 4 24.31 20.63 23.90
CA SER A 4 22.99 20.95 23.34
C SER A 4 22.82 20.45 21.89
N ALA A 5 23.89 20.49 21.08
CA ALA A 5 23.87 19.99 19.72
C ALA A 5 23.82 18.44 19.69
N ASN A 6 24.53 17.78 20.59
CA ASN A 6 24.52 16.32 20.69
C ASN A 6 23.17 15.80 21.21
N ASP A 7 22.54 16.49 22.16
CA ASP A 7 21.21 16.14 22.65
C ASP A 7 20.15 16.34 21.56
N ALA A 8 20.19 17.45 20.81
CA ALA A 8 19.32 17.67 19.67
C ALA A 8 19.47 16.55 18.62
N ARG A 9 20.70 16.14 18.32
CA ARG A 9 20.99 15.03 17.40
C ARG A 9 20.38 13.72 17.88
N LYS A 10 20.57 13.36 19.15
CA LYS A 10 19.97 12.14 19.73
C LYS A 10 18.44 12.17 19.66
N THR A 11 17.82 13.31 19.94
CA THR A 11 16.36 13.47 19.82
C THR A 11 15.90 13.29 18.37
N ILE A 12 16.60 13.89 17.40
CA ILE A 12 16.28 13.73 15.97
C ILE A 12 16.38 12.26 15.55
N VAL A 13 17.48 11.58 15.88
CA VAL A 13 17.66 10.15 15.55
C VAL A 13 16.57 9.29 16.18
N SER A 14 16.23 9.52 17.46
CA SER A 14 15.15 8.78 18.13
C SER A 14 13.78 8.99 17.49
N ASN A 15 13.48 10.23 17.05
CA ASN A 15 12.24 10.51 16.32
C ASN A 15 12.22 9.79 14.97
N LEU A 16 13.30 9.89 14.20
CA LEU A 16 13.41 9.24 12.88
C LEU A 16 13.30 7.71 12.98
N GLN A 17 13.90 7.10 14.01
CA GLN A 17 13.77 5.66 14.25
C GLN A 17 12.32 5.23 14.54
N ARG A 18 11.60 5.99 15.37
CA ARG A 18 10.18 5.72 15.65
C ARG A 18 9.32 5.85 14.40
N GLU A 19 9.54 6.88 13.59
CA GLU A 19 8.83 7.02 12.33
C GLU A 19 9.17 5.91 11.34
N LEU A 20 10.44 5.50 11.26
CA LEU A 20 10.88 4.40 10.40
C LEU A 20 10.16 3.09 10.74
N GLU A 21 10.01 2.79 12.02
CA GLU A 21 9.28 1.61 12.49
C GLU A 21 7.78 1.67 12.15
N ALA A 22 7.17 2.85 12.31
CA ALA A 22 5.77 3.08 11.92
C ALA A 22 5.57 2.93 10.40
N ASP A 23 6.48 3.51 9.60
CA ASP A 23 6.45 3.41 8.14
C ASP A 23 6.64 1.96 7.66
N ALA A 24 7.56 1.21 8.27
CA ALA A 24 7.77 -0.20 7.96
C ALA A 24 6.54 -1.05 8.29
N THR A 25 5.90 -0.79 9.44
CA THR A 25 4.65 -1.44 9.83
C THR A 25 3.55 -1.14 8.82
N LEU A 26 3.39 0.13 8.43
CA LEU A 26 2.42 0.54 7.41
C LEU A 26 2.68 -0.14 6.06
N ALA A 27 3.92 -0.21 5.60
CA ALA A 27 4.29 -0.86 4.34
C ALA A 27 3.95 -2.36 4.33
N ASN A 28 4.08 -3.03 5.47
CA ASN A 28 3.69 -4.42 5.66
C ASN A 28 2.17 -4.60 5.69
N THR A 29 1.45 -3.72 6.38
CA THR A 29 -0.03 -3.72 6.36
C THR A 29 -0.57 -3.48 4.95
N MET A 30 0.03 -2.55 4.20
CA MET A 30 -0.31 -2.31 2.79
C MET A 30 -0.06 -3.56 1.93
N LEU A 31 1.04 -4.28 2.14
CA LEU A 31 1.32 -5.53 1.43
C LEU A 31 0.26 -6.60 1.71
N GLY A 32 -0.10 -6.82 2.98
CA GLY A 32 -1.15 -7.79 3.34
C GLY A 32 -2.51 -7.43 2.73
N ASN A 33 -2.86 -6.15 2.73
CA ASN A 33 -4.07 -5.66 2.08
C ASN A 33 -4.04 -5.88 0.56
N LEU A 34 -2.92 -5.61 -0.11
CA LEU A 34 -2.76 -5.86 -1.54
C LEU A 34 -2.97 -7.34 -1.86
N THR A 35 -2.36 -8.25 -1.11
CA THR A 35 -2.57 -9.70 -1.29
C THR A 35 -4.04 -10.06 -1.20
N ARG A 36 -4.74 -9.56 -0.17
CA ARG A 36 -6.19 -9.80 -0.01
C ARG A 36 -7.01 -9.23 -1.18
N TYR A 37 -6.68 -8.04 -1.65
CA TYR A 37 -7.37 -7.43 -2.80
C TYR A 37 -7.16 -8.19 -4.10
N PHE A 38 -5.94 -8.68 -4.35
CA PHE A 38 -5.66 -9.51 -5.51
C PHE A 38 -6.47 -10.81 -5.51
N GLU A 39 -6.60 -11.48 -4.37
CA GLU A 39 -7.45 -12.67 -4.26
C GLU A 39 -8.93 -12.36 -4.52
N GLN A 40 -9.44 -11.26 -3.97
CA GLN A 40 -10.82 -10.83 -4.23
C GLN A 40 -11.05 -10.50 -5.71
N MET A 41 -10.07 -9.87 -6.37
CA MET A 41 -10.13 -9.58 -7.80
C MET A 41 -10.15 -10.87 -8.63
N ARG A 42 -9.30 -11.84 -8.31
CA ARG A 42 -9.26 -13.15 -8.96
C ARG A 42 -10.61 -13.88 -8.89
N ILE A 43 -11.25 -13.88 -7.72
CA ILE A 43 -12.60 -14.47 -7.54
C ILE A 43 -13.63 -13.72 -8.39
N ARG A 44 -13.56 -12.39 -8.45
CA ARG A 44 -14.46 -11.58 -9.28
C ARG A 44 -14.30 -11.85 -10.76
N GLU A 45 -13.08 -12.03 -11.26
CA GLU A 45 -12.81 -12.40 -12.66
C GLU A 45 -13.48 -13.73 -13.04
N ILE A 46 -13.45 -14.71 -12.14
CA ILE A 46 -14.15 -15.99 -12.32
C ILE A 46 -15.66 -15.74 -12.45
N HIS A 47 -16.27 -14.95 -11.55
CA HIS A 47 -17.70 -14.64 -11.61
C HIS A 47 -18.09 -13.85 -12.87
N ILE A 48 -17.27 -12.89 -13.29
CA ILE A 48 -17.47 -12.15 -14.55
C ILE A 48 -17.48 -13.12 -15.73
N THR A 49 -16.49 -14.01 -15.79
CA THR A 49 -16.40 -15.04 -16.84
C THR A 49 -17.62 -15.97 -16.83
N MET A 50 -18.08 -16.39 -15.66
CA MET A 50 -19.29 -17.22 -15.54
C MET A 50 -20.52 -16.50 -16.08
N LEU A 51 -20.76 -15.25 -15.69
CA LEU A 51 -21.92 -14.47 -16.13
C LEU A 51 -21.87 -14.12 -17.62
N GLN A 52 -20.69 -13.89 -18.19
CA GLN A 52 -20.51 -13.66 -19.63
C GLN A 52 -20.94 -14.87 -20.47
N ASN A 53 -20.84 -16.08 -19.92
CA ASN A 53 -21.24 -17.31 -20.59
C ASN A 53 -22.70 -17.72 -20.30
N MET A 54 -23.42 -16.98 -19.46
CA MET A 54 -24.83 -17.24 -19.17
C MET A 54 -25.75 -16.61 -20.21
N PRO A 55 -26.98 -17.14 -20.39
CA PRO A 55 -27.98 -16.49 -21.23
C PRO A 55 -28.24 -15.06 -20.77
N THR A 56 -28.41 -14.16 -21.75
CA THR A 56 -28.71 -12.75 -21.51
C THR A 56 -30.14 -12.63 -20.97
N MET A 57 -30.23 -12.56 -19.64
CA MET A 57 -31.45 -12.32 -18.87
C MET A 57 -31.23 -11.08 -18.00
N SER A 58 -32.30 -10.34 -17.67
CA SER A 58 -32.19 -9.06 -16.95
C SER A 58 -31.31 -9.13 -15.69
N LEU A 59 -31.47 -10.20 -14.89
CA LEU A 59 -30.68 -10.42 -13.68
C LEU A 59 -29.19 -10.66 -13.98
N ASN A 60 -28.89 -11.49 -14.97
CA ASN A 60 -27.51 -11.82 -15.37
C ASN A 60 -26.81 -10.59 -15.96
N SER A 61 -27.51 -9.83 -16.81
CA SER A 61 -26.98 -8.60 -17.41
C SER A 61 -26.70 -7.53 -16.36
N TYR A 62 -27.61 -7.33 -15.40
CA TYR A 62 -27.39 -6.40 -14.30
C TYR A 62 -26.24 -6.85 -13.40
N GLY A 63 -26.19 -8.13 -13.03
CA GLY A 63 -25.10 -8.70 -12.24
C GLY A 63 -23.75 -8.53 -12.90
N LEU A 64 -23.66 -8.79 -14.20
CA LEU A 64 -22.44 -8.59 -14.99
C LEU A 64 -22.02 -7.12 -15.01
N TYR A 65 -22.95 -6.20 -15.27
CA TYR A 65 -22.68 -4.77 -15.25
C TYR A 65 -22.12 -4.32 -13.90
N ALA A 66 -22.79 -4.68 -12.79
CA ALA A 66 -22.34 -4.30 -11.45
C ALA A 66 -20.95 -4.86 -11.11
N LEU A 67 -20.67 -6.11 -11.50
CA LEU A 67 -19.35 -6.71 -11.31
C LEU A 67 -18.26 -6.01 -12.13
N LEU A 68 -18.53 -5.64 -13.38
CA LEU A 68 -17.56 -4.93 -14.24
C LEU A 68 -17.19 -3.55 -13.67
N ILE A 69 -18.19 -2.76 -13.26
CA ILE A 69 -17.98 -1.43 -12.66
C ILE A 69 -17.13 -1.54 -11.38
N THR A 70 -17.47 -2.48 -10.51
CA THR A 70 -16.70 -2.68 -9.28
C THR A 70 -15.30 -3.21 -9.57
N HIS A 71 -15.12 -4.10 -10.54
CA HIS A 71 -13.83 -4.63 -10.95
C HIS A 71 -12.88 -3.52 -11.42
N GLU A 72 -13.35 -2.61 -12.26
CA GLU A 72 -12.56 -1.45 -12.72
C GLU A 72 -12.16 -0.51 -11.56
N ALA A 73 -13.07 -0.26 -10.63
CA ALA A 73 -12.78 0.53 -9.43
C ALA A 73 -11.73 -0.15 -8.54
N ASN A 74 -11.77 -1.49 -8.41
CA ASN A 74 -10.74 -2.22 -7.66
C ASN A 74 -9.38 -2.12 -8.33
N ILE A 75 -9.28 -2.28 -9.65
CA ILE A 75 -8.01 -2.13 -10.40
C ILE A 75 -7.37 -0.78 -10.08
N ARG A 76 -8.15 0.30 -10.19
CA ARG A 76 -7.67 1.66 -9.89
C ARG A 76 -7.19 1.79 -8.44
N THR A 77 -7.95 1.26 -7.49
CA THR A 77 -7.61 1.29 -6.06
C THR A 77 -6.32 0.52 -5.77
N THR A 78 -6.21 -0.71 -6.29
CA THR A 78 -5.02 -1.55 -6.16
C THR A 78 -3.78 -0.85 -6.72
N ASN A 79 -3.87 -0.26 -7.92
CA ASN A 79 -2.78 0.48 -8.52
C ASN A 79 -2.34 1.68 -7.67
N ASN A 80 -3.28 2.41 -7.07
CA ASN A 80 -2.96 3.53 -6.18
C ASN A 80 -2.25 3.04 -4.90
N ILE A 81 -2.69 1.92 -4.31
CA ILE A 81 -2.04 1.34 -3.13
C ILE A 81 -0.62 0.87 -3.47
N ILE A 82 -0.41 0.25 -4.65
CA ILE A 82 0.92 -0.16 -5.11
C ILE A 82 1.86 1.05 -5.20
N ARG A 83 1.40 2.13 -5.84
CA ARG A 83 2.19 3.38 -5.97
C ARG A 83 2.50 3.99 -4.60
N ALA A 84 1.49 4.11 -3.74
CA ALA A 84 1.67 4.63 -2.39
C ALA A 84 2.67 3.80 -1.57
N ARG A 85 2.62 2.46 -1.71
CA ARG A 85 3.59 1.57 -1.05
C ARG A 85 5.00 1.73 -1.61
N GLN A 86 5.17 1.90 -2.92
CA GLN A 86 6.48 2.15 -3.53
C GLN A 86 7.11 3.45 -3.03
N GLU A 87 6.30 4.52 -2.95
CA GLU A 87 6.72 5.80 -2.39
C GLU A 87 7.10 5.69 -0.91
N LEU A 88 6.31 4.95 -0.12
CA LEU A 88 6.62 4.70 1.28
C LEU A 88 7.95 3.95 1.45
N LEU A 89 8.20 2.92 0.64
CA LEU A 89 9.46 2.16 0.68
C LEU A 89 10.67 3.05 0.31
N ARG A 90 10.49 3.98 -0.64
CA ARG A 90 11.53 4.96 -0.97
C ARG A 90 11.82 5.88 0.22
N SER A 91 10.77 6.43 0.85
CA SER A 91 10.88 7.27 2.04
C SER A 91 11.58 6.55 3.20
N ILE A 92 11.26 5.26 3.43
CA ILE A 92 11.93 4.41 4.43
C ILE A 92 13.45 4.34 4.15
N ALA A 93 13.86 4.10 2.90
CA ALA A 93 15.27 4.03 2.53
C ALA A 93 15.99 5.37 2.73
N GLU A 94 15.36 6.48 2.34
CA GLU A 94 15.89 7.84 2.54
C GLU A 94 16.06 8.16 4.02
N LYS A 95 15.06 7.82 4.84
CA LYS A 95 15.09 8.01 6.30
C LYS A 95 16.18 7.17 6.97
N GLN A 96 16.36 5.92 6.55
CA GLN A 96 17.47 5.09 7.03
C GLN A 96 18.83 5.69 6.68
N ASN A 97 19.01 6.23 5.47
CA ASN A 97 20.25 6.92 5.08
C ASN A 97 20.49 8.16 5.94
N LEU A 98 19.44 8.94 6.22
CA LEU A 98 19.53 10.11 7.09
C LEU A 98 19.96 9.76 8.52
N ILE A 99 19.38 8.69 9.09
CA ILE A 99 19.79 8.16 10.41
C ILE A 99 21.28 7.79 10.40
N ASN A 100 21.73 7.05 9.38
CA ASN A 100 23.13 6.65 9.25
C ASN A 100 24.06 7.86 9.21
N ASN A 101 23.69 8.92 8.47
CA ASN A 101 24.47 10.15 8.40
C ASN A 101 24.55 10.86 9.76
N TYR A 102 23.45 10.93 10.52
CA TYR A 102 23.47 11.51 11.87
C TYR A 102 24.30 10.70 12.87
N MET A 103 24.43 9.38 12.67
CA MET A 103 25.22 8.49 13.54
C MET A 103 26.72 8.51 13.21
N ALA A 104 27.08 8.87 11.98
CA ALA A 104 28.48 8.94 11.52
C ALA A 104 29.22 10.22 11.96
N ILE A 105 28.49 11.21 12.49
CA ILE A 105 28.99 12.49 13.06
C ILE A 105 29.03 12.38 14.58
#